data_AF-S3XD90-F1
#
_entry.id   AF-S3XD90-F1
#
_cell.length_a   1.000
_cell.length_b   1.000
_cell.length_c   1.000
_cell.angle_alpha   90.00
_cell.angle_beta   90.00
_cell.angle_gamma   90.00
#
_symmetry.space_group_name_H-M   'P 1'
#
loop_
_entity.id
_entity.type
_entity.pdbx_description
1 polymer ?
#
loop_
_entity_poly.entity_id
_entity_poly.type
_entity_poly.pdbx_seq_one_letter_code
_entity_poly.pdbx_strand_id
1 'polypeptide(L)'
;MNKLFSIFTIFIFTITLQANTLIDEILNEFAIPNNEKNKEIVLNIEKSIDERDVSEFIKIIKSSPDNVYMVKKELEKIDAPEFLLYLAMVESKFLNRATSSKKAGGMWQFMPRTAKSFGLNVNAQIDERRDPFLSTDTAFKYLDFLNESFEDKWYISLMAYNCGDGCMKKVIRNNKNDDFSTLLTSSKTPRETKNFIKRIIKNTIISKNIDARVALLDIRPENSVEKIKVQGGTSLASVGNSIGLSVEEMKKYNPHIKTSVAPKDQSAYHFYIPEEKLNLYALNYIGQIIRGEDTFAPSYNIHVVAKNETIESIAEKWDTTTDEIIKENDLSDELEAGMKLKIPTSIIAFNDDKEYTIKKGDTLIAISNKFDVDVATLVAANEIKDLNIKAGDTIVIP
;
A
#
# COMPACT_ATOMS: atom_id res chain seq x y z
N MET A 1 39.48 43.52 23.23
CA MET A 1 39.59 42.53 22.13
C MET A 1 39.30 41.07 22.54
N ASN A 2 39.28 40.69 23.83
CA ASN A 2 39.19 39.26 24.20
C ASN A 2 37.76 38.65 24.34
N LYS A 3 36.68 39.45 24.31
CA LYS A 3 35.30 38.92 24.41
C LYS A 3 34.71 38.47 23.07
N LEU A 4 35.07 39.10 21.94
CA LEU A 4 34.59 38.66 20.62
C LEU A 4 35.23 37.33 20.16
N PHE A 5 36.50 37.10 20.48
CA PHE A 5 37.18 35.84 20.13
C PHE A 5 36.58 34.63 20.87
N SER A 6 36.17 34.80 22.13
CA SER A 6 35.56 33.72 22.93
C SER A 6 34.16 33.34 22.43
N ILE A 7 33.32 34.32 22.08
CA ILE A 7 31.98 34.06 21.52
C ILE A 7 32.08 33.40 20.14
N PHE A 8 32.99 33.87 19.29
CA PHE A 8 33.21 33.28 17.97
C PHE A 8 33.76 31.86 18.06
N THR A 9 34.67 31.59 19.00
CA THR A 9 35.23 30.24 19.22
C THR A 9 34.19 29.29 19.81
N ILE A 10 33.38 29.73 20.78
CA ILE A 10 32.28 28.92 21.34
C ILE A 10 31.22 28.65 20.28
N PHE A 11 30.84 29.65 19.47
CA PHE A 11 29.88 29.49 18.39
C PHE A 11 30.38 28.53 17.30
N ILE A 12 31.64 28.66 16.87
CA ILE A 12 32.29 27.72 15.95
C ILE A 12 32.35 26.33 16.58
N PHE A 13 32.73 26.21 17.85
CA PHE A 13 32.85 24.92 18.52
C PHE A 13 31.48 24.23 18.65
N THR A 14 30.42 24.95 19.01
CA THR A 14 29.05 24.40 19.07
C THR A 14 28.54 24.00 17.69
N ILE A 15 28.79 24.80 16.65
CA ILE A 15 28.44 24.43 15.26
C ILE A 15 29.23 23.19 14.83
N THR A 16 30.52 23.11 15.16
CA THR A 16 31.38 21.97 14.81
C THR A 16 30.96 20.70 15.56
N LEU A 17 30.58 20.83 16.83
CA LEU A 17 30.08 19.73 17.65
C LEU A 17 28.73 19.24 17.11
N GLN A 18 27.81 20.15 16.78
CA GLN A 18 26.50 19.83 16.21
C GLN A 18 26.60 19.23 14.80
N ALA A 19 27.51 19.74 13.95
CA ALA A 19 27.79 19.16 12.64
C ALA A 19 28.36 17.75 12.78
N ASN A 20 29.32 17.52 13.69
CA ASN A 20 29.85 16.18 13.95
C ASN A 20 28.76 15.22 14.43
N THR A 21 27.80 15.67 15.26
CA THR A 21 26.69 14.82 15.69
C THR A 21 25.73 14.46 14.55
N LEU A 22 25.44 15.38 13.63
CA LEU A 22 24.57 15.10 12.49
C LEU A 22 25.24 14.12 11.52
N ILE A 23 26.53 14.32 11.21
CA ILE A 23 27.27 13.40 10.35
C ILE A 23 27.33 12.00 10.96
N ASP A 24 27.58 11.89 12.27
CA ASP A 24 27.58 10.61 12.97
C ASP A 24 26.18 9.96 12.97
N GLU A 25 25.10 10.73 13.13
CA GLU A 25 23.71 10.24 13.00
C GLU A 25 23.44 9.66 11.60
N ILE A 26 23.80 10.40 10.54
CA ILE A 26 23.63 9.95 9.15
C ILE A 26 24.45 8.69 8.86
N LEU A 27 25.69 8.62 9.34
CA LEU A 27 26.52 7.42 9.15
C LEU A 27 25.87 6.20 9.81
N ASN A 28 25.36 6.34 11.04
CA ASN A 28 24.69 5.28 11.76
C ASN A 28 23.38 4.85 11.08
N GLU A 29 22.54 5.81 10.66
CA GLU A 29 21.25 5.55 10.02
C GLU A 29 21.40 4.70 8.75
N PHE A 30 22.47 4.91 7.98
CA PHE A 30 22.76 4.14 6.76
C PHE A 30 23.68 2.93 6.97
N ALA A 31 24.04 2.61 8.21
CA ALA A 31 25.02 1.59 8.56
C ALA A 31 26.38 1.77 7.85
N ILE A 32 26.79 3.02 7.63
CA ILE A 32 28.08 3.38 7.03
C ILE A 32 29.15 3.38 8.12
N PRO A 33 30.29 2.69 7.95
CA PRO A 33 31.37 2.70 8.94
C PRO A 33 31.85 4.11 9.28
N ASN A 34 31.89 4.44 10.57
CA ASN A 34 32.30 5.75 11.05
C ASN A 34 33.84 5.91 11.00
N ASN A 35 34.34 6.32 9.84
CA ASN A 35 35.74 6.66 9.60
C ASN A 35 35.87 8.02 8.90
N GLU A 36 37.06 8.62 8.95
CA GLU A 36 37.32 9.97 8.42
C GLU A 36 36.94 10.15 6.94
N LYS A 37 37.16 9.13 6.11
CA LYS A 37 36.82 9.20 4.67
C LYS A 37 35.32 9.22 4.44
N ASN A 38 34.57 8.40 5.19
CA ASN A 38 33.11 8.37 5.10
C ASN A 38 32.50 9.66 5.67
N LYS A 39 33.04 10.17 6.78
CA LYS A 39 32.69 11.49 7.34
C LYS A 39 32.88 12.62 6.33
N GLU A 40 34.03 12.66 5.68
CA GLU A 40 34.34 13.68 4.66
C GLU A 40 33.34 13.62 3.50
N ILE A 41 32.94 12.43 3.06
CA ILE A 41 31.96 12.28 1.99
C ILE A 41 30.59 12.82 2.41
N VAL A 42 30.08 12.45 3.59
CA VAL A 42 28.77 12.92 4.06
C VAL A 42 28.80 14.43 4.29
N LEU A 43 29.87 14.96 4.86
CA LEU A 43 30.09 16.41 5.02
C LEU A 43 30.10 17.14 3.67
N ASN A 44 30.69 16.55 2.63
CA ASN A 44 30.66 17.14 1.29
C ASN A 44 29.25 17.10 0.66
N ILE A 45 28.43 16.09 0.99
CA ILE A 45 27.01 16.06 0.59
C ILE A 45 26.26 17.17 1.32
N GLU A 46 26.43 17.32 2.63
CA GLU A 46 25.83 18.37 3.44
C GLU A 46 26.16 19.76 2.91
N LYS A 47 27.45 20.05 2.68
CA LYS A 47 27.92 21.34 2.12
C LYS A 47 27.38 21.64 0.71
N SER A 48 26.89 20.62 -0.01
CA SER A 48 26.31 20.79 -1.34
C SER A 48 24.81 21.10 -1.33
N ILE A 49 24.20 21.18 -0.15
CA ILE A 49 22.78 21.51 0.03
C ILE A 49 22.61 23.03 -0.01
N ASP A 50 21.69 23.51 -0.84
CA ASP A 50 21.27 24.91 -0.87
C ASP A 50 19.76 25.08 -0.63
N GLU A 51 19.30 26.33 -0.56
CA GLU A 51 17.87 26.66 -0.33
C GLU A 51 16.94 26.09 -1.42
N ARG A 52 17.43 25.87 -2.64
CA ARG A 52 16.64 25.28 -3.73
C ARG A 52 16.41 23.80 -3.50
N ASP A 53 17.40 23.10 -2.92
CA ASP A 53 17.21 21.71 -2.52
C ASP A 53 16.13 21.60 -1.43
N VAL A 54 16.17 22.45 -0.40
CA VAL A 54 15.16 22.47 0.68
C VAL A 54 13.77 22.82 0.11
N SER A 55 13.70 23.81 -0.78
CA SER A 55 12.44 24.21 -1.43
C SER A 55 11.85 23.11 -2.31
N GLU A 56 12.68 22.41 -3.09
CA GLU A 56 12.22 21.28 -3.93
C GLU A 56 11.79 20.10 -3.05
N PHE A 57 12.49 19.81 -1.96
CA PHE A 57 12.07 18.79 -0.98
C PHE A 57 10.66 19.09 -0.45
N ILE A 58 10.45 20.31 0.05
CA ILE A 58 9.15 20.75 0.60
C ILE A 58 8.06 20.72 -0.48
N LYS A 59 8.39 21.15 -1.70
CA LYS A 59 7.47 21.12 -2.83
C LYS A 59 7.04 19.69 -3.17
N ILE A 60 7.99 18.75 -3.20
CA ILE A 60 7.69 17.34 -3.50
C ILE A 60 6.73 16.77 -2.46
N ILE A 61 7.04 16.91 -1.16
CA ILE A 61 6.16 16.34 -0.12
C ILE A 61 4.75 16.96 -0.13
N LYS A 62 4.63 18.26 -0.43
CA LYS A 62 3.32 18.95 -0.53
C LYS A 62 2.54 18.62 -1.80
N SER A 63 3.19 18.12 -2.84
CA SER A 63 2.55 17.74 -4.11
C SER A 63 1.97 16.33 -4.13
N SER A 64 2.22 15.52 -3.10
CA SER A 64 1.67 14.16 -2.97
C SER A 64 1.40 13.82 -1.50
N PRO A 65 0.64 14.66 -0.78
CA PRO A 65 0.49 14.57 0.67
C PRO A 65 -0.08 13.21 1.13
N ASP A 66 -1.06 12.67 0.40
CA ASP A 66 -1.66 11.36 0.69
C ASP A 66 -0.63 10.23 0.67
N ASN A 67 0.17 10.15 -0.40
CA ASN A 67 1.19 9.11 -0.55
C ASN A 67 2.33 9.28 0.45
N VAL A 68 2.74 10.51 0.75
CA VAL A 68 3.76 10.77 1.76
C VAL A 68 3.27 10.35 3.14
N TYR A 69 2.04 10.73 3.51
CA TYR A 69 1.43 10.34 4.77
C TYR A 69 1.30 8.81 4.89
N MET A 70 0.82 8.15 3.84
CA MET A 70 0.69 6.69 3.78
C MET A 70 2.05 6.00 3.98
N VAL A 71 3.10 6.39 3.24
CA VAL A 71 4.43 5.78 3.40
C VAL A 71 4.96 6.00 4.82
N LYS A 72 4.81 7.20 5.39
CA LYS A 72 5.21 7.47 6.78
C LYS A 72 4.51 6.53 7.76
N LYS A 73 3.20 6.32 7.59
CA LYS A 73 2.43 5.42 8.46
C LYS A 73 2.85 3.97 8.35
N GLU A 74 3.13 3.49 7.13
CA GLU A 74 3.63 2.13 6.94
C GLU A 74 5.04 1.96 7.53
N LEU A 75 5.93 2.96 7.41
CA LEU A 75 7.25 2.94 8.05
C LEU A 75 7.16 2.88 9.58
N GLU A 76 6.31 3.73 10.18
CA GLU A 76 6.06 3.74 11.64
C GLU A 76 5.54 2.39 12.14
N LYS A 77 4.69 1.71 11.35
CA LYS A 77 4.08 0.43 11.71
C LYS A 77 5.09 -0.71 11.82
N ILE A 78 6.15 -0.68 11.03
CA ILE A 78 7.17 -1.75 10.97
C ILE A 78 8.52 -1.34 11.58
N ASP A 79 8.58 -0.17 12.25
CA ASP A 79 9.81 0.42 12.79
C ASP A 79 10.96 0.48 11.76
N ALA A 80 10.61 0.83 10.51
CA ALA A 80 11.57 0.89 9.43
C ALA A 80 12.34 2.22 9.42
N PRO A 81 13.59 2.23 8.89
CA PRO A 81 14.38 3.45 8.81
C PRO A 81 13.69 4.57 8.03
N GLU A 82 13.72 5.79 8.59
CA GLU A 82 13.03 6.96 8.02
C GLU A 82 13.55 7.29 6.60
N PHE A 83 14.83 7.01 6.30
CA PHE A 83 15.38 7.26 4.97
C PHE A 83 14.64 6.56 3.82
N LEU A 84 13.87 5.51 4.10
CA LEU A 84 13.04 4.84 3.10
C LEU A 84 11.93 5.73 2.54
N LEU A 85 11.50 6.76 3.28
CA LEU A 85 10.65 7.81 2.75
C LEU A 85 11.34 8.56 1.61
N TYR A 86 12.64 8.85 1.77
CA TYR A 86 13.43 9.58 0.78
C TYR A 86 13.83 8.70 -0.40
N LEU A 87 13.86 7.38 -0.23
CA LEU A 87 13.94 6.44 -1.35
C LEU A 87 12.73 6.61 -2.29
N ALA A 88 11.49 6.56 -1.78
CA ALA A 88 10.28 6.79 -2.58
C ALA A 88 10.27 8.18 -3.25
N MET A 89 10.75 9.20 -2.53
CA MET A 89 10.94 10.55 -3.07
C MET A 89 11.89 10.56 -4.27
N VAL A 90 13.06 9.91 -4.13
CA VAL A 90 14.10 9.90 -5.16
C VAL A 90 13.68 9.12 -6.40
N GLU A 91 12.93 8.03 -6.22
CA GLU A 91 12.47 7.15 -7.29
C GLU A 91 11.36 7.78 -8.15
N SER A 92 10.33 8.36 -7.51
CA SER A 92 9.13 8.78 -8.24
C SER A 92 8.54 10.11 -7.79
N LYS A 93 9.12 10.77 -6.78
CA LYS A 93 8.46 11.88 -6.07
C LYS A 93 7.09 11.46 -5.51
N PHE A 94 6.99 10.23 -5.00
CA PHE A 94 5.76 9.62 -4.47
C PHE A 94 4.65 9.37 -5.51
N LEU A 95 4.96 9.31 -6.81
CA LEU A 95 3.94 9.17 -7.86
C LEU A 95 3.62 7.70 -8.20
N ASN A 96 2.40 7.26 -7.85
CA ASN A 96 1.89 5.91 -8.13
C ASN A 96 1.84 5.55 -9.63
N ARG A 97 1.73 6.55 -10.51
CA ARG A 97 1.64 6.34 -11.97
C ARG A 97 2.98 6.54 -12.69
N ALA A 98 4.07 6.79 -11.97
CA ALA A 98 5.39 7.01 -12.56
C ALA A 98 5.84 5.82 -13.42
N THR A 99 6.55 6.11 -14.51
CA THR A 99 7.16 5.09 -15.37
C THR A 99 8.47 5.61 -15.92
N SER A 100 9.58 4.90 -15.69
CA SER A 100 10.88 5.28 -16.25
C SER A 100 11.02 4.91 -17.73
N SER A 101 12.03 5.47 -18.37
CA SER A 101 12.46 5.06 -19.72
C SER A 101 12.81 3.58 -19.80
N LYS A 102 13.29 2.97 -18.70
CA LYS A 102 13.62 1.55 -18.57
C LYS A 102 12.41 0.67 -18.16
N LYS A 103 11.20 1.23 -18.10
CA LYS A 103 9.93 0.55 -17.72
C LYS A 103 9.81 0.17 -16.24
N ALA A 104 10.64 0.74 -15.37
CA ALA A 104 10.38 0.75 -13.94
C ALA A 104 9.04 1.47 -13.67
N GLY A 105 8.21 0.97 -12.77
CA GLY A 105 6.83 1.43 -12.60
C GLY A 105 6.46 1.74 -11.16
N GLY A 106 5.60 2.75 -10.99
CA GLY A 106 4.99 3.10 -9.72
C GLY A 106 5.87 3.90 -8.77
N MET A 107 5.41 4.02 -7.52
CA MET A 107 6.04 4.85 -6.50
C MET A 107 7.49 4.41 -6.24
N TRP A 108 7.69 3.09 -6.20
CA TRP A 108 8.95 2.43 -5.87
C TRP A 108 9.79 2.07 -7.09
N GLN A 109 9.34 2.45 -8.30
CA GLN A 109 10.05 2.19 -9.56
C GLN A 109 10.50 0.72 -9.72
N PHE A 110 9.60 -0.22 -9.42
CA PHE A 110 9.91 -1.63 -9.61
C PHE A 110 10.05 -2.00 -11.08
N MET A 111 11.12 -2.75 -11.40
CA MET A 111 11.22 -3.46 -12.68
C MET A 111 10.17 -4.58 -12.74
N PRO A 112 9.56 -4.86 -13.91
CA PRO A 112 8.50 -5.88 -14.02
C PRO A 112 8.91 -7.26 -13.49
N ARG A 113 10.15 -7.68 -13.76
CA ARG A 113 10.67 -8.98 -13.29
C ARG A 113 10.78 -9.02 -11.77
N THR A 114 11.38 -7.99 -11.17
CA THR A 114 11.54 -7.87 -9.71
C THR A 114 10.18 -7.84 -9.02
N ALA A 115 9.24 -7.02 -9.50
CA ALA A 115 7.88 -6.96 -8.97
C ALA A 115 7.23 -8.35 -8.91
N LYS A 116 7.27 -9.10 -10.00
CA LYS A 116 6.73 -10.47 -10.07
C LYS A 116 7.43 -11.45 -9.12
N SER A 117 8.75 -11.36 -9.02
CA SER A 117 9.52 -12.18 -8.07
C SER A 117 9.13 -11.95 -6.61
N PHE A 118 8.61 -10.76 -6.28
CA PHE A 118 8.12 -10.41 -4.95
C PHE A 118 6.57 -10.45 -4.84
N GLY A 119 5.91 -11.14 -5.78
CA GLY A 119 4.48 -11.43 -5.67
C GLY A 119 3.53 -10.38 -6.25
N LEU A 120 4.03 -9.30 -6.84
CA LEU A 120 3.17 -8.32 -7.51
C LEU A 120 2.73 -8.80 -8.89
N ASN A 121 1.44 -8.66 -9.18
CA ASN A 121 0.86 -8.95 -10.48
C ASN A 121 1.09 -7.80 -11.46
N VAL A 122 1.78 -8.12 -12.56
CA VAL A 122 2.01 -7.20 -13.67
C VAL A 122 1.61 -7.90 -14.98
N ASN A 123 0.38 -7.66 -15.41
CA ASN A 123 -0.22 -8.29 -16.60
C ASN A 123 -0.98 -7.25 -17.43
N ALA A 124 -1.87 -7.63 -18.36
CA ALA A 124 -2.61 -6.68 -19.20
C ALA A 124 -3.69 -5.90 -18.43
N GLN A 125 -4.29 -6.49 -17.40
CA GLN A 125 -5.42 -5.92 -16.65
C GLN A 125 -4.98 -5.06 -15.47
N ILE A 126 -3.90 -5.46 -14.79
CA ILE A 126 -3.39 -4.82 -13.57
C ILE A 126 -1.86 -4.63 -13.62
N ASP A 127 -1.41 -3.60 -12.92
CA ASP A 127 0.00 -3.32 -12.65
C ASP A 127 0.13 -2.90 -11.17
N GLU A 128 0.23 -3.89 -10.29
CA GLU A 128 0.27 -3.70 -8.82
C GLU A 128 1.52 -2.96 -8.34
N ARG A 129 2.52 -2.74 -9.20
CA ARG A 129 3.61 -1.79 -8.91
C ARG A 129 3.09 -0.37 -8.66
N ARG A 130 1.92 -0.05 -9.21
CA ARG A 130 1.26 1.24 -9.06
C ARG A 130 0.33 1.28 -7.85
N ASP A 131 0.11 0.15 -7.18
CA ASP A 131 -0.72 0.09 -5.98
C ASP A 131 0.03 0.75 -4.81
N PRO A 132 -0.47 1.84 -4.21
CA PRO A 132 0.28 2.58 -3.20
C PRO A 132 0.65 1.73 -1.98
N PHE A 133 -0.21 0.81 -1.55
CA PHE A 133 0.01 0.04 -0.32
C PHE A 133 0.75 -1.27 -0.62
N LEU A 134 0.29 -2.04 -1.61
CA LEU A 134 0.94 -3.31 -1.97
C LEU A 134 2.36 -3.10 -2.47
N SER A 135 2.61 -2.05 -3.27
CA SER A 135 3.97 -1.77 -3.74
C SER A 135 4.88 -1.27 -2.63
N THR A 136 4.35 -0.60 -1.59
CA THR A 136 5.12 -0.18 -0.41
C THR A 136 5.52 -1.36 0.46
N ASP A 137 4.57 -2.23 0.80
CA ASP A 137 4.85 -3.49 1.50
C ASP A 137 5.88 -4.33 0.73
N THR A 138 5.74 -4.42 -0.59
CA THR A 138 6.70 -5.14 -1.45
C THR A 138 8.07 -4.46 -1.49
N ALA A 139 8.14 -3.13 -1.50
CA ALA A 139 9.40 -2.39 -1.43
C ALA A 139 10.16 -2.70 -0.16
N PHE A 140 9.47 -2.75 0.98
CA PHE A 140 10.08 -3.11 2.26
C PHE A 140 10.56 -4.55 2.27
N LYS A 141 9.76 -5.51 1.79
CA LYS A 141 10.21 -6.91 1.63
C LYS A 141 11.45 -7.05 0.73
N TYR A 142 11.51 -6.28 -0.35
CA TYR A 142 12.67 -6.31 -1.24
C TYR A 142 13.90 -5.69 -0.58
N LEU A 143 13.74 -4.59 0.13
CA LEU A 143 14.83 -3.94 0.87
C LEU A 143 15.35 -4.79 2.01
N ASP A 144 14.47 -5.47 2.74
CA ASP A 144 14.81 -6.41 3.80
C ASP A 144 15.65 -7.57 3.24
N PHE A 145 15.19 -8.20 2.14
CA PHE A 145 15.96 -9.20 1.40
C PHE A 145 17.36 -8.70 0.98
N LEU A 146 17.45 -7.45 0.50
CA LEU A 146 18.73 -6.85 0.15
C LEU A 146 19.60 -6.62 1.39
N ASN A 147 19.02 -6.15 2.49
CA ASN A 147 19.75 -5.87 3.72
C ASN A 147 20.34 -7.12 4.34
N GLU A 148 19.56 -8.20 4.41
CA GLU A 148 20.04 -9.53 4.80
C GLU A 148 21.17 -10.00 3.86
N SER A 149 21.01 -9.81 2.54
CA SER A 149 22.01 -10.20 1.54
C SER A 149 23.34 -9.43 1.64
N PHE A 150 23.35 -8.29 2.33
CA PHE A 150 24.52 -7.41 2.46
C PHE A 150 24.91 -7.14 3.92
N GLU A 151 24.57 -8.06 4.84
CA GLU A 151 25.01 -8.04 6.23
C GLU A 151 24.62 -6.72 6.95
N ASP A 152 23.35 -6.33 6.81
CA ASP A 152 22.74 -5.15 7.44
C ASP A 152 23.34 -3.79 7.01
N LYS A 153 24.07 -3.77 5.89
CA LYS A 153 24.67 -2.55 5.33
C LYS A 153 23.68 -1.82 4.43
N TRP A 154 22.80 -1.02 5.04
CA TRP A 154 21.77 -0.24 4.32
C TRP A 154 22.30 0.56 3.13
N TYR A 155 23.49 1.18 3.23
CA TYR A 155 24.08 1.90 2.10
C TYR A 155 24.34 0.99 0.88
N ILE A 156 24.72 -0.27 1.07
CA ILE A 156 24.89 -1.24 -0.03
C ILE A 156 23.53 -1.71 -0.53
N SER A 157 22.59 -1.98 0.37
CA SER A 157 21.22 -2.38 0.05
C SER A 157 20.53 -1.36 -0.85
N LEU A 158 20.63 -0.07 -0.54
CA LEU A 158 20.11 1.02 -1.38
C LEU A 158 20.81 1.12 -2.74
N MET A 159 22.13 0.91 -2.78
CA MET A 159 22.85 0.87 -4.05
C MET A 159 22.40 -0.34 -4.91
N ALA A 160 22.19 -1.49 -4.29
CA ALA A 160 21.68 -2.70 -4.91
C ALA A 160 20.22 -2.58 -5.34
N TYR A 161 19.40 -1.81 -4.63
CA TYR A 161 18.04 -1.49 -5.04
C TYR A 161 18.03 -0.85 -6.43
N ASN A 162 18.96 0.09 -6.67
CA ASN A 162 19.06 0.83 -7.93
C ASN A 162 19.67 0.03 -9.09
N CYS A 163 20.78 -0.70 -8.87
CA CYS A 163 21.49 -1.40 -9.96
C CYS A 163 21.33 -2.92 -9.96
N GLY A 164 20.65 -3.48 -8.97
CA GLY A 164 20.49 -4.92 -8.73
C GLY A 164 21.57 -5.50 -7.80
N ASP A 165 21.19 -6.51 -7.03
CA ASP A 165 22.07 -7.22 -6.08
C ASP A 165 23.28 -7.86 -6.76
N GLY A 166 23.10 -8.50 -7.93
CA GLY A 166 24.18 -9.07 -8.71
C GLY A 166 25.17 -8.01 -9.23
N CYS A 167 24.69 -6.80 -9.52
CA CYS A 167 25.56 -5.68 -9.88
C CYS A 167 26.42 -5.29 -8.69
N MET A 168 25.83 -5.07 -7.51
CA MET A 168 26.59 -4.70 -6.31
C MET A 168 27.55 -5.79 -5.84
N LYS A 169 27.16 -7.06 -5.85
CA LYS A 169 28.07 -8.20 -5.58
C LYS A 169 29.29 -8.19 -6.51
N LYS A 170 29.08 -7.89 -7.80
CA LYS A 170 30.18 -7.73 -8.78
C LYS A 170 31.05 -6.51 -8.48
N VAL A 171 30.46 -5.38 -8.12
CA VAL A 171 31.19 -4.15 -7.75
C VAL A 171 32.08 -4.40 -6.54
N ILE A 172 31.53 -4.97 -5.46
CA ILE A 172 32.26 -5.29 -4.22
C ILE A 172 33.42 -6.24 -4.52
N ARG A 173 33.16 -7.34 -5.23
CA ARG A 173 34.20 -8.31 -5.61
C ARG A 173 35.34 -7.67 -6.42
N ASN A 174 35.02 -6.77 -7.34
CA ASN A 174 36.02 -6.10 -8.17
C ASN A 174 36.85 -5.07 -7.40
N ASN A 175 36.26 -4.42 -6.39
CA ASN A 175 36.96 -3.49 -5.51
C ASN A 175 37.74 -4.21 -4.39
N LYS A 176 37.37 -5.47 -4.07
CA LYS A 176 37.84 -6.23 -2.90
C LYS A 176 37.61 -5.48 -1.58
N ASN A 177 36.64 -4.59 -1.58
CA ASN A 177 36.28 -3.71 -0.49
C ASN A 177 34.87 -3.19 -0.75
N ASP A 178 34.06 -3.17 0.30
CA ASP A 178 32.68 -2.71 0.29
C ASP A 178 32.49 -1.40 1.08
N ASP A 179 33.55 -0.83 1.66
CA ASP A 179 33.48 0.46 2.36
C ASP A 179 32.86 1.55 1.48
N PHE A 180 31.97 2.34 2.06
CA PHE A 180 31.19 3.37 1.40
C PHE A 180 32.04 4.35 0.58
N SER A 181 33.17 4.81 1.12
CA SER A 181 34.08 5.71 0.40
C SER A 181 34.69 5.06 -0.84
N THR A 182 35.02 3.77 -0.74
CA THR A 182 35.54 3.00 -1.88
C THR A 182 34.46 2.83 -2.94
N LEU A 183 33.24 2.47 -2.54
CA LEU A 183 32.13 2.30 -3.47
C LEU A 183 31.75 3.60 -4.19
N LEU A 184 31.81 4.75 -3.52
CA LEU A 184 31.50 6.05 -4.13
C LEU A 184 32.60 6.63 -5.01
N THR A 185 33.87 6.29 -4.75
CA THR A 185 35.00 6.80 -5.55
C THR A 185 35.37 5.85 -6.70
N SER A 186 35.03 4.57 -6.59
CA SER A 186 35.32 3.57 -7.61
C SER A 186 34.65 3.88 -8.96
N SER A 187 35.42 3.67 -10.04
CA SER A 187 34.92 3.68 -11.42
C SER A 187 34.10 2.43 -11.79
N LYS A 188 34.17 1.38 -10.95
CA LYS A 188 33.40 0.14 -11.14
C LYS A 188 31.94 0.28 -10.71
N THR A 189 31.66 1.21 -9.81
CA THR A 189 30.30 1.53 -9.36
C THR A 189 29.59 2.40 -10.40
N PRO A 190 28.38 2.04 -10.85
CA PRO A 190 27.63 2.86 -11.80
C PRO A 190 27.42 4.29 -11.30
N ARG A 191 27.57 5.28 -12.19
CA ARG A 191 27.38 6.70 -11.84
C ARG A 191 25.96 7.00 -11.36
N GLU A 192 24.96 6.37 -11.98
CA GLU A 192 23.54 6.47 -11.61
C GLU A 192 23.36 6.04 -10.14
N THR A 193 23.90 4.89 -9.75
CA THR A 193 23.85 4.35 -8.38
C THR A 193 24.56 5.23 -7.36
N LYS A 194 25.74 5.77 -7.70
CA LYS A 194 26.45 6.73 -6.83
C LYS A 194 25.64 8.00 -6.59
N ASN A 195 25.02 8.53 -7.64
CA ASN A 195 24.19 9.72 -7.52
C ASN A 195 22.89 9.43 -6.76
N PHE A 196 22.35 8.23 -6.95
CA PHE A 196 21.14 7.76 -6.28
C PHE A 196 21.29 7.76 -4.75
N ILE A 197 22.29 7.04 -4.21
CA ILE A 197 22.52 6.99 -2.77
C ILE A 197 22.85 8.38 -2.20
N LYS A 198 23.62 9.20 -2.93
CA LYS A 198 23.90 10.59 -2.52
C LYS A 198 22.63 11.44 -2.43
N ARG A 199 21.65 11.25 -3.32
CA ARG A 199 20.36 11.97 -3.26
C ARG A 199 19.53 11.53 -2.06
N ILE A 200 19.55 10.26 -1.69
CA ILE A 200 18.82 9.77 -0.50
C ILE A 200 19.46 10.36 0.77
N ILE A 201 20.79 10.27 0.90
CA ILE A 201 21.52 10.90 2.02
C ILE A 201 21.27 12.41 2.07
N LYS A 202 21.32 13.10 0.92
CA LYS A 202 21.01 14.54 0.83
C LYS A 202 19.62 14.86 1.38
N ASN A 203 18.59 14.13 0.96
CA ASN A 203 17.22 14.34 1.44
C ASN A 203 17.05 13.98 2.93
N THR A 204 17.83 13.02 3.44
CA THR A 204 17.88 12.69 4.87
C THR A 204 18.48 13.83 5.69
N ILE A 205 19.54 14.47 5.20
CA ILE A 205 20.11 15.66 5.85
C ILE A 205 19.11 16.83 5.80
N ILE A 206 18.47 17.05 4.64
CA ILE A 206 17.47 18.10 4.47
C ILE A 206 16.30 17.92 5.45
N SER A 207 15.83 16.70 5.68
CA SER A 207 14.69 16.48 6.58
C SER A 207 14.95 16.85 8.03
N LYS A 208 16.23 16.90 8.46
CA LYS A 208 16.64 17.37 9.79
C LYS A 208 16.65 18.90 9.90
N ASN A 209 16.60 19.63 8.78
CA ASN A 209 16.39 21.08 8.76
C ASN A 209 15.01 21.44 9.35
N ILE A 210 14.93 22.55 10.09
CA ILE A 210 13.70 22.96 10.78
C ILE A 210 12.50 23.13 9.83
N ASP A 211 12.68 23.75 8.67
CA ASP A 211 11.59 24.05 7.75
C ASP A 211 11.06 22.77 7.09
N ALA A 212 11.98 21.88 6.70
CA ALA A 212 11.63 20.57 6.16
C ALA A 212 10.93 19.69 7.21
N ARG A 213 11.42 19.69 8.45
CA ARG A 213 10.84 18.94 9.56
C ARG A 213 9.44 19.42 9.91
N VAL A 214 9.23 20.73 9.99
CA VAL A 214 7.89 21.32 10.17
C VAL A 214 6.98 20.92 9.02
N ALA A 215 7.44 21.07 7.77
CA ALA A 215 6.65 20.69 6.61
C ALA A 215 6.26 19.19 6.60
N LEU A 216 7.16 18.29 7.03
CA LEU A 216 6.88 16.85 7.18
C LEU A 216 5.87 16.56 8.30
N LEU A 217 5.91 17.30 9.41
CA LEU A 217 4.98 17.17 10.53
C LEU A 217 3.60 17.73 10.22
N ASP A 218 3.50 18.68 9.29
CA ASP A 218 2.24 19.30 8.86
C ASP A 218 1.51 18.52 7.77
N ILE A 219 2.14 17.49 7.18
CA ILE A 219 1.48 16.65 6.17
C ILE A 219 0.25 15.97 6.78
N ARG A 220 -0.90 16.22 6.17
CA ARG A 220 -2.16 15.55 6.43
C ARG A 220 -2.66 14.96 5.11
N PRO A 221 -3.19 13.73 5.11
CA PRO A 221 -3.85 13.22 3.91
C PRO A 221 -5.06 14.12 3.62
N GLU A 222 -5.23 14.50 2.36
CA GLU A 222 -6.43 15.15 1.86
C GLU A 222 -7.59 14.16 1.81
N ASN A 223 -7.29 12.90 1.44
CA ASN A 223 -8.27 11.83 1.37
C ASN A 223 -7.70 10.55 2.02
N SER A 224 -8.26 10.15 3.16
CA SER A 224 -8.06 8.80 3.67
C SER A 224 -8.73 7.81 2.73
N VAL A 225 -8.08 6.67 2.47
CA VAL A 225 -8.62 5.64 1.60
C VAL A 225 -8.68 4.31 2.32
N GLU A 226 -9.67 3.51 1.94
CA GLU A 226 -9.97 2.23 2.53
C GLU A 226 -9.97 1.14 1.47
N LYS A 227 -9.42 -0.02 1.83
CA LYS A 227 -9.30 -1.16 0.94
C LYS A 227 -10.58 -2.00 1.04
N ILE A 228 -11.36 -2.04 -0.03
CA ILE A 228 -12.56 -2.86 -0.12
C ILE A 228 -12.31 -4.10 -0.99
N LYS A 229 -12.92 -5.23 -0.60
CA LYS A 229 -12.92 -6.46 -1.40
C LYS A 229 -14.06 -6.42 -2.42
N VAL A 230 -13.78 -6.80 -3.66
CA VAL A 230 -14.74 -6.88 -4.77
C VAL A 230 -14.59 -8.23 -5.47
N GLN A 231 -15.64 -8.67 -6.17
CA GLN A 231 -15.56 -9.86 -7.01
C GLN A 231 -14.70 -9.61 -8.27
N GLY A 232 -14.14 -10.68 -8.82
CA GLY A 232 -13.50 -10.63 -10.13
C GLY A 232 -14.46 -10.12 -11.21
N GLY A 233 -13.98 -9.25 -12.09
CA GLY A 233 -14.81 -8.65 -13.13
C GLY A 233 -15.69 -7.48 -12.67
N THR A 234 -15.73 -7.12 -11.38
CA THR A 234 -16.37 -5.88 -10.92
C THR A 234 -15.74 -4.66 -11.60
N SER A 235 -16.55 -3.72 -12.07
CA SER A 235 -16.05 -2.49 -12.71
C SER A 235 -15.88 -1.36 -11.71
N LEU A 236 -14.86 -0.52 -11.90
CA LEU A 236 -14.67 0.71 -11.12
C LEU A 236 -15.90 1.63 -11.23
N ALA A 237 -16.57 1.64 -12.38
CA ALA A 237 -17.77 2.45 -12.60
C ALA A 237 -18.95 1.96 -11.74
N SER A 238 -19.15 0.64 -11.62
CA SER A 238 -20.24 0.10 -10.78
C SER A 238 -20.10 0.49 -9.31
N VAL A 239 -18.90 0.29 -8.74
CA VAL A 239 -18.61 0.71 -7.36
C VAL A 239 -18.68 2.24 -7.24
N GLY A 240 -18.05 2.97 -8.16
CA GLY A 240 -18.05 4.44 -8.15
C GLY A 240 -19.46 5.02 -8.14
N ASN A 241 -20.33 4.60 -9.06
CA ASN A 241 -21.71 5.06 -9.15
C ASN A 241 -22.48 4.81 -7.85
N SER A 242 -22.27 3.65 -7.21
CA SER A 242 -22.92 3.32 -5.93
C SER A 242 -22.54 4.26 -4.79
N ILE A 243 -21.37 4.91 -4.85
CA ILE A 243 -20.86 5.81 -3.80
C ILE A 243 -20.77 7.27 -4.24
N GLY A 244 -21.33 7.59 -5.42
CA GLY A 244 -21.33 8.94 -5.98
C GLY A 244 -19.96 9.43 -6.44
N LEU A 245 -19.13 8.53 -6.98
CA LEU A 245 -17.84 8.84 -7.61
C LEU A 245 -17.87 8.46 -9.10
N SER A 246 -17.29 9.32 -9.93
CA SER A 246 -17.05 8.99 -11.34
C SER A 246 -15.99 7.89 -11.49
N VAL A 247 -15.98 7.21 -12.64
CA VAL A 247 -14.92 6.24 -12.97
C VAL A 247 -13.53 6.87 -12.98
N GLU A 248 -13.41 8.16 -13.32
CA GLU A 248 -12.12 8.87 -13.32
C GLU A 248 -11.65 9.17 -11.90
N GLU A 249 -12.54 9.48 -10.96
CA GLU A 249 -12.21 9.58 -9.54
C GLU A 249 -11.79 8.21 -8.98
N MET A 250 -12.54 7.15 -9.30
CA MET A 250 -12.16 5.78 -8.90
C MET A 250 -10.78 5.37 -9.44
N LYS A 251 -10.43 5.75 -10.67
CA LYS A 251 -9.09 5.51 -11.24
C LYS A 251 -7.98 6.26 -10.51
N LYS A 252 -8.25 7.41 -9.89
CA LYS A 252 -7.25 8.14 -9.08
C LYS A 252 -6.86 7.32 -7.86
N TYR A 253 -7.84 6.75 -7.16
CA TYR A 253 -7.63 5.86 -6.01
C TYR A 253 -7.08 4.49 -6.39
N ASN A 254 -7.36 4.01 -7.61
CA ASN A 254 -7.00 2.69 -8.10
C ASN A 254 -6.00 2.73 -9.27
N PRO A 255 -4.80 3.32 -9.10
CA PRO A 255 -3.81 3.49 -10.17
C PRO A 255 -3.25 2.17 -10.73
N HIS A 256 -3.39 1.07 -9.99
CA HIS A 256 -2.96 -0.27 -10.40
C HIS A 256 -3.92 -0.96 -11.38
N ILE A 257 -5.15 -0.46 -11.54
CA ILE A 257 -6.14 -1.06 -12.45
C ILE A 257 -6.05 -0.37 -13.81
N LYS A 258 -5.69 -1.14 -14.84
CA LYS A 258 -5.48 -0.59 -16.18
C LYS A 258 -6.73 -0.62 -17.05
N THR A 259 -7.61 -1.60 -16.83
CA THR A 259 -8.81 -1.83 -17.64
C THR A 259 -10.08 -1.25 -17.02
N SER A 260 -10.00 -0.58 -15.88
CA SER A 260 -11.14 -0.13 -15.07
C SER A 260 -12.04 -1.26 -14.55
N VAL A 261 -11.56 -2.49 -14.58
CA VAL A 261 -12.28 -3.70 -14.18
C VAL A 261 -11.32 -4.58 -13.38
N ALA A 262 -11.81 -5.17 -12.29
CA ALA A 262 -11.08 -6.17 -11.53
C ALA A 262 -10.67 -7.36 -12.43
N PRO A 263 -9.52 -8.01 -12.20
CA PRO A 263 -9.13 -9.22 -12.92
C PRO A 263 -10.25 -10.25 -12.92
N LYS A 264 -10.57 -10.84 -14.09
CA LYS A 264 -11.70 -11.77 -14.25
C LYS A 264 -11.32 -13.21 -13.91
N ASP A 265 -10.03 -13.48 -13.90
CA ASP A 265 -9.40 -14.77 -13.59
C ASP A 265 -9.25 -14.99 -12.08
N GLN A 266 -9.62 -14.02 -11.25
CA GLN A 266 -9.58 -14.10 -9.79
C GLN A 266 -11.00 -14.08 -9.22
N SER A 267 -11.27 -14.89 -8.20
CA SER A 267 -12.58 -14.91 -7.54
C SER A 267 -12.87 -13.62 -6.78
N ALA A 268 -11.84 -12.98 -6.24
CA ALA A 268 -11.91 -11.69 -5.58
C ALA A 268 -10.67 -10.85 -5.86
N TYR A 269 -10.84 -9.54 -5.75
CA TYR A 269 -9.79 -8.53 -5.85
C TYR A 269 -10.09 -7.37 -4.91
N HIS A 270 -9.31 -6.29 -4.95
CA HIS A 270 -9.55 -5.11 -4.13
C HIS A 270 -9.62 -3.83 -4.93
N PHE A 271 -10.43 -2.87 -4.46
CA PHE A 271 -10.37 -1.45 -4.84
C PHE A 271 -10.07 -0.60 -3.59
N TYR A 272 -9.62 0.63 -3.83
CA TYR A 272 -9.54 1.69 -2.84
C TYR A 272 -10.66 2.70 -3.10
N ILE A 273 -11.33 3.10 -2.03
CA ILE A 273 -12.34 4.18 -2.01
C ILE A 273 -12.03 5.15 -0.88
N PRO A 274 -12.52 6.39 -0.91
CA PRO A 274 -12.40 7.28 0.23
C PRO A 274 -13.07 6.69 1.48
N GLU A 275 -12.43 6.85 2.63
CA GLU A 275 -12.91 6.30 3.92
C GLU A 275 -14.34 6.77 4.22
N GLU A 276 -14.67 8.04 3.94
CA GLU A 276 -16.00 8.61 4.16
C GLU A 276 -17.09 8.01 3.26
N LYS A 277 -16.69 7.25 2.22
CA LYS A 277 -17.60 6.55 1.31
C LYS A 277 -17.86 5.10 1.71
N LEU A 278 -17.24 4.60 2.77
CA LEU A 278 -17.40 3.21 3.21
C LEU A 278 -18.86 2.84 3.52
N ASN A 279 -19.59 3.70 4.23
CA ASN A 279 -21.00 3.45 4.55
C ASN A 279 -21.87 3.41 3.28
N LEU A 280 -21.57 4.27 2.30
CA LEU A 280 -22.25 4.25 1.00
C LEU A 280 -21.97 2.95 0.24
N TYR A 281 -20.72 2.47 0.27
CA TYR A 281 -20.35 1.19 -0.34
C TYR A 281 -21.12 0.03 0.29
N ALA A 282 -21.16 -0.05 1.63
CA ALA A 282 -21.89 -1.10 2.34
C ALA A 282 -23.39 -1.11 2.01
N LEU A 283 -24.04 0.04 1.89
CA LEU A 283 -25.49 0.08 1.67
C LEU A 283 -25.90 -0.03 0.21
N ASN A 284 -25.18 0.68 -0.66
CA ASN A 284 -25.57 0.78 -2.05
C ASN A 284 -24.95 -0.33 -2.87
N TYR A 285 -23.68 -0.69 -2.65
CA TYR A 285 -23.09 -1.78 -3.41
C TYR A 285 -23.44 -3.14 -2.80
N ILE A 286 -23.06 -3.35 -1.54
CA ILE A 286 -23.29 -4.64 -0.87
C ILE A 286 -24.80 -4.87 -0.65
N GLY A 287 -25.53 -3.85 -0.17
CA GLY A 287 -26.98 -3.96 -0.01
C GLY A 287 -27.76 -4.22 -1.30
N GLN A 288 -27.38 -3.65 -2.46
CA GLN A 288 -28.05 -3.98 -3.74
C GLN A 288 -27.78 -5.41 -4.18
N ILE A 289 -26.56 -5.92 -3.93
CA ILE A 289 -26.22 -7.34 -4.21
C ILE A 289 -27.13 -8.26 -3.39
N ILE A 290 -27.34 -7.97 -2.11
CA ILE A 290 -28.19 -8.77 -1.21
C ILE A 290 -29.67 -8.69 -1.61
N ARG A 291 -30.16 -7.48 -1.93
CA ARG A 291 -31.58 -7.25 -2.26
C ARG A 291 -31.94 -7.72 -3.68
N GLY A 292 -30.95 -8.13 -4.47
CA GLY A 292 -31.16 -8.58 -5.85
C GLY A 292 -31.62 -7.46 -6.80
N GLU A 293 -31.22 -6.21 -6.53
CA GLU A 293 -31.88 -5.02 -7.09
C GLU A 293 -31.36 -4.50 -8.45
N ASP A 294 -30.20 -4.92 -8.98
CA ASP A 294 -29.95 -5.26 -10.41
C ASP A 294 -28.45 -5.39 -10.82
N THR A 295 -28.20 -6.34 -11.74
CA THR A 295 -27.03 -6.61 -12.62
C THR A 295 -25.59 -6.36 -12.13
N PHE A 296 -24.92 -7.37 -11.56
CA PHE A 296 -23.63 -7.94 -12.00
C PHE A 296 -23.28 -9.12 -11.08
N ALA A 297 -23.55 -10.34 -11.58
CA ALA A 297 -23.26 -11.65 -11.00
C ALA A 297 -24.01 -12.03 -9.69
N PRO A 298 -25.05 -12.88 -9.78
CA PRO A 298 -25.71 -13.49 -8.61
C PRO A 298 -24.76 -14.34 -7.74
N SER A 299 -24.97 -14.31 -6.42
CA SER A 299 -24.28 -15.15 -5.43
C SER A 299 -24.82 -16.58 -5.48
N TYR A 300 -24.55 -17.28 -6.58
CA TYR A 300 -24.76 -18.71 -6.67
C TYR A 300 -23.47 -19.45 -7.05
N ASN A 301 -23.33 -20.67 -6.56
CA ASN A 301 -22.42 -21.66 -7.13
C ASN A 301 -23.14 -22.41 -8.26
N ILE A 302 -22.41 -22.81 -9.31
CA ILE A 302 -22.97 -23.73 -10.32
C ILE A 302 -22.66 -25.16 -9.90
N HIS A 303 -23.70 -25.93 -9.58
CA HIS A 303 -23.61 -27.36 -9.27
C HIS A 303 -24.11 -28.18 -10.47
N VAL A 304 -23.36 -29.21 -10.84
CA VAL A 304 -23.75 -30.14 -11.92
C VAL A 304 -24.34 -31.40 -11.28
N VAL A 305 -25.61 -31.69 -11.58
CA VAL A 305 -26.36 -32.81 -11.00
C VAL A 305 -25.69 -34.13 -11.36
N ALA A 306 -25.29 -34.91 -10.36
CA ALA A 306 -24.73 -36.24 -10.56
C ALA A 306 -25.84 -37.30 -10.79
N LYS A 307 -25.46 -38.48 -11.29
CA LYS A 307 -26.40 -39.58 -11.48
C LYS A 307 -27.00 -40.02 -10.14
N ASN A 308 -28.33 -40.00 -10.04
CA ASN A 308 -29.12 -40.29 -8.83
C ASN A 308 -28.98 -39.27 -7.68
N GLU A 309 -28.52 -38.05 -7.96
CA GLU A 309 -28.52 -36.97 -6.97
C GLU A 309 -29.93 -36.38 -6.82
N THR A 310 -30.29 -35.99 -5.60
CA THR A 310 -31.61 -35.42 -5.24
C THR A 310 -31.46 -33.96 -4.81
N ILE A 311 -32.52 -33.14 -4.92
CA ILE A 311 -32.48 -31.73 -4.50
C ILE A 311 -32.10 -31.65 -3.01
N GLU A 312 -32.61 -32.57 -2.19
CA GLU A 312 -32.30 -32.71 -0.77
C GLU A 312 -30.80 -32.93 -0.54
N SER A 313 -30.19 -33.87 -1.27
CA SER A 313 -28.74 -34.15 -1.13
C SER A 313 -27.86 -33.00 -1.64
N ILE A 314 -28.34 -32.20 -2.58
CA ILE A 314 -27.65 -31.01 -3.08
C ILE A 314 -27.77 -29.88 -2.05
N ALA A 315 -28.96 -29.68 -1.49
CA ALA A 315 -29.22 -28.70 -0.43
C ALA A 315 -28.31 -28.94 0.79
N GLU A 316 -28.24 -30.20 1.26
CA GLU A 316 -27.38 -30.59 2.38
C GLU A 316 -25.89 -30.37 2.06
N LYS A 317 -25.46 -30.70 0.84
CA LYS A 317 -24.06 -30.53 0.41
C LYS A 317 -23.61 -29.06 0.38
N TRP A 318 -24.51 -28.15 0.04
CA TRP A 318 -24.21 -26.74 -0.16
C TRP A 318 -24.68 -25.83 0.99
N ASP A 319 -25.18 -26.43 2.08
CA ASP A 319 -25.68 -25.72 3.26
C ASP A 319 -26.77 -24.68 2.89
N THR A 320 -27.76 -25.11 2.10
CA THR A 320 -28.92 -24.33 1.66
C THR A 320 -30.21 -25.16 1.77
N THR A 321 -31.36 -24.63 1.35
CA THR A 321 -32.65 -25.35 1.41
C THR A 321 -33.12 -25.83 0.04
N THR A 322 -33.94 -26.87 0.02
CA THR A 322 -34.57 -27.39 -1.21
C THR A 322 -35.41 -26.32 -1.90
N ASP A 323 -36.16 -25.54 -1.12
CA ASP A 323 -37.07 -24.50 -1.62
C ASP A 323 -36.29 -23.36 -2.30
N GLU A 324 -35.13 -22.98 -1.76
CA GLU A 324 -34.24 -21.98 -2.36
C GLU A 324 -33.66 -22.46 -3.69
N ILE A 325 -33.21 -23.72 -3.77
CA ILE A 325 -32.73 -24.31 -5.01
C ILE A 325 -33.83 -24.38 -6.06
N ILE A 326 -35.03 -24.82 -5.67
CA ILE A 326 -36.19 -24.94 -6.57
C ILE A 326 -36.58 -23.58 -7.12
N LYS A 327 -36.68 -22.57 -6.24
CA LYS A 327 -37.05 -21.21 -6.60
C LYS A 327 -36.01 -20.52 -7.49
N GLU A 328 -34.71 -20.68 -7.21
CA GLU A 328 -33.64 -20.02 -7.97
C GLU A 328 -33.46 -20.61 -9.38
N ASN A 329 -33.89 -21.86 -9.59
CA ASN A 329 -33.73 -22.58 -10.86
C ASN A 329 -35.04 -22.84 -11.60
N ASP A 330 -36.17 -22.31 -11.10
CA ASP A 330 -37.51 -22.55 -11.63
C ASP A 330 -37.80 -24.05 -11.85
N LEU A 331 -37.39 -24.93 -10.92
CA LEU A 331 -37.47 -26.38 -11.08
C LEU A 331 -38.90 -26.92 -10.90
N SER A 332 -39.26 -27.88 -11.75
CA SER A 332 -40.52 -28.64 -11.67
C SER A 332 -40.23 -30.08 -11.25
N ASP A 333 -39.86 -30.29 -9.99
CA ASP A 333 -39.67 -31.57 -9.24
C ASP A 333 -38.75 -32.67 -9.82
N GLU A 334 -38.44 -32.71 -11.11
CA GLU A 334 -37.58 -33.71 -11.75
C GLU A 334 -36.16 -33.17 -11.97
N LEU A 335 -35.16 -33.89 -11.45
CA LEU A 335 -33.74 -33.63 -11.69
C LEU A 335 -33.16 -34.67 -12.66
N GLU A 336 -32.53 -34.19 -13.74
CA GLU A 336 -31.76 -35.02 -14.67
C GLU A 336 -30.26 -34.92 -14.41
N ALA A 337 -29.56 -36.05 -14.52
CA ALA A 337 -28.11 -36.09 -14.43
C ALA A 337 -27.47 -35.22 -15.52
N GLY A 338 -26.57 -34.31 -15.13
CA GLY A 338 -25.90 -33.36 -16.01
C GLY A 338 -26.52 -31.97 -16.06
N MET A 339 -27.68 -31.76 -15.43
CA MET A 339 -28.26 -30.42 -15.27
C MET A 339 -27.33 -29.50 -14.48
N LYS A 340 -27.32 -28.21 -14.82
CA LYS A 340 -26.57 -27.17 -14.10
C LYS A 340 -27.54 -26.36 -13.27
N LEU A 341 -27.40 -26.43 -11.96
CA LEU A 341 -28.19 -25.66 -11.01
C LEU A 341 -27.37 -24.50 -10.45
N LYS A 342 -28.02 -23.35 -10.34
CA LYS A 342 -27.60 -22.20 -9.55
C LYS A 342 -27.94 -22.49 -8.09
N ILE A 343 -26.93 -22.67 -7.26
CA ILE A 343 -27.11 -22.93 -5.84
C ILE A 343 -26.87 -21.62 -5.09
N PRO A 344 -27.91 -20.99 -4.50
CA PRO A 344 -27.74 -19.81 -3.66
C PRO A 344 -26.72 -20.10 -2.56
N THR A 345 -25.75 -19.22 -2.36
CA THR A 345 -24.95 -19.28 -1.12
C THR A 345 -25.79 -18.72 0.01
N SER A 346 -26.21 -19.57 0.94
CA SER A 346 -26.90 -19.13 2.14
C SER A 346 -26.00 -18.20 2.95
N ILE A 347 -26.53 -17.02 3.27
CA ILE A 347 -26.01 -16.21 4.37
C ILE A 347 -26.42 -16.99 5.62
N ILE A 348 -25.46 -17.67 6.25
CA ILE A 348 -25.71 -18.42 7.48
C ILE A 348 -26.27 -17.44 8.51
N ALA A 349 -27.53 -17.62 8.91
CA ALA A 349 -28.08 -16.99 10.09
C ALA A 349 -27.47 -17.69 11.31
N PHE A 350 -26.43 -17.09 11.89
CA PHE A 350 -25.85 -17.55 13.13
C PHE A 350 -26.77 -17.13 14.29
N ASN A 351 -26.99 -18.05 15.23
CA ASN A 351 -27.91 -17.96 16.37
C ASN A 351 -27.19 -17.52 17.67
N ASP A 352 -26.12 -16.74 17.59
CA ASP A 352 -25.42 -16.22 18.77
C ASP A 352 -25.48 -14.67 18.74
N ASP A 353 -26.70 -14.14 18.86
CA ASP A 353 -27.00 -12.70 18.78
C ASP A 353 -26.24 -11.91 19.85
N LYS A 354 -25.06 -11.41 19.47
CA LYS A 354 -24.33 -10.47 20.32
C LYS A 354 -24.72 -9.06 19.92
N GLU A 355 -25.41 -8.37 20.82
CA GLU A 355 -25.71 -6.95 20.64
C GLU A 355 -24.45 -6.09 20.71
N TYR A 356 -24.29 -5.17 19.76
CA TYR A 356 -23.25 -4.17 19.71
C TYR A 356 -23.84 -2.76 19.63
N THR A 357 -23.51 -1.93 20.61
CA THR A 357 -23.83 -0.50 20.56
C THR A 357 -22.80 0.26 19.71
N ILE A 358 -23.28 0.85 18.62
CA ILE A 358 -22.50 1.63 17.67
C ILE A 358 -21.83 2.79 18.40
N LYS A 359 -20.51 2.93 18.23
CA LYS A 359 -19.72 4.03 18.81
C LYS A 359 -19.60 5.16 17.81
N LYS A 360 -19.30 6.36 18.33
CA LYS A 360 -18.99 7.52 17.49
C LYS A 360 -17.78 7.23 16.61
N GLY A 361 -17.99 7.26 15.29
CA GLY A 361 -16.96 6.95 14.28
C GLY A 361 -17.00 5.53 13.74
N ASP A 362 -17.87 4.65 14.25
CA ASP A 362 -18.04 3.32 13.69
C ASP A 362 -18.68 3.38 12.29
N THR A 363 -18.26 2.45 11.43
CA THR A 363 -18.87 2.15 10.13
C THR A 363 -19.30 0.68 10.09
N LEU A 364 -20.24 0.32 9.21
CA LEU A 364 -20.65 -1.08 9.05
C LEU A 364 -19.47 -2.00 8.73
N ILE A 365 -18.49 -1.50 7.97
CA ILE A 365 -17.26 -2.23 7.61
C ILE A 365 -16.31 -2.34 8.79
N ALA A 366 -16.10 -1.27 9.56
CA ALA A 366 -15.25 -1.34 10.75
C ALA A 366 -15.81 -2.31 11.79
N ILE A 367 -17.14 -2.35 11.94
CA ILE A 367 -17.83 -3.30 12.81
C ILE A 367 -17.70 -4.72 12.27
N SER A 368 -17.99 -4.93 10.98
CA SER A 368 -17.81 -6.21 10.29
C SER A 368 -16.39 -6.77 10.49
N ASN A 369 -15.35 -5.99 10.22
CA ASN A 369 -13.96 -6.39 10.42
C ASN A 369 -13.63 -6.69 11.89
N LYS A 370 -14.19 -5.91 12.82
CA LYS A 370 -13.95 -6.06 14.26
C LYS A 370 -14.52 -7.36 14.80
N PHE A 371 -15.65 -7.81 14.26
CA PHE A 371 -16.34 -9.02 14.70
C PHE A 371 -16.10 -10.21 13.76
N ASP A 372 -15.32 -10.03 12.70
CA ASP A 372 -15.06 -11.03 11.66
C ASP A 372 -16.34 -11.56 11.00
N VAL A 373 -17.31 -10.67 10.82
CA VAL A 373 -18.61 -10.96 10.16
C VAL A 373 -18.65 -10.26 8.82
N ASP A 374 -19.19 -10.90 7.78
CA ASP A 374 -19.33 -10.24 6.49
C ASP A 374 -20.31 -9.04 6.57
N VAL A 375 -19.96 -7.92 5.95
CA VAL A 375 -20.79 -6.69 5.95
C VAL A 375 -22.20 -6.96 5.45
N ALA A 376 -22.35 -7.85 4.46
CA ALA A 376 -23.64 -8.23 3.93
C ALA A 376 -24.48 -8.94 4.99
N THR A 377 -23.85 -9.85 5.74
CA THR A 377 -24.49 -10.57 6.85
C THR A 377 -24.92 -9.60 7.95
N LEU A 378 -24.06 -8.64 8.29
CA LEU A 378 -24.36 -7.60 9.27
C LEU A 378 -25.52 -6.69 8.84
N VAL A 379 -25.56 -6.28 7.57
CA VAL A 379 -26.65 -5.44 7.01
C VAL A 379 -27.96 -6.22 6.97
N ALA A 380 -27.92 -7.48 6.53
CA ALA A 380 -29.10 -8.33 6.41
C ALA A 380 -29.72 -8.63 7.77
N ALA A 381 -28.91 -9.00 8.77
CA ALA A 381 -29.38 -9.31 10.11
C ALA A 381 -30.04 -8.13 10.84
N ASN A 382 -29.73 -6.90 10.43
CA ASN A 382 -30.21 -5.67 11.05
C ASN A 382 -31.20 -4.88 10.19
N GLU A 383 -31.64 -5.43 9.05
CA GLU A 383 -32.53 -4.78 8.09
C GLU A 383 -32.16 -3.33 7.74
N ILE A 384 -30.86 -3.04 7.65
CA ILE A 384 -30.37 -1.65 7.51
C ILE A 384 -30.66 -1.14 6.10
N LYS A 385 -31.54 -0.14 6.00
CA LYS A 385 -32.01 0.43 4.72
C LYS A 385 -31.37 1.78 4.36
N ASP A 386 -30.71 2.46 5.29
CA ASP A 386 -30.10 3.76 5.06
C ASP A 386 -28.79 3.99 5.83
N LEU A 387 -28.11 5.12 5.56
CA LEU A 387 -26.81 5.51 6.12
C LEU A 387 -26.84 5.87 7.60
N ASN A 388 -28.01 5.87 8.24
CA ASN A 388 -28.17 6.43 9.56
C ASN A 388 -27.93 5.39 10.65
N ILE A 389 -26.80 4.66 10.60
CA ILE A 389 -26.30 4.01 11.81
C ILE A 389 -25.78 5.09 12.75
N LYS A 390 -26.46 5.31 13.88
CA LYS A 390 -26.08 6.39 14.81
C LYS A 390 -25.33 5.82 15.99
N ALA A 391 -24.37 6.62 16.49
CA ALA A 391 -23.74 6.32 17.75
C ALA A 391 -24.81 6.20 18.85
N GLY A 392 -24.82 5.08 19.56
CA GLY A 392 -25.84 4.73 20.56
C GLY A 392 -26.91 3.76 20.06
N ASP A 393 -27.05 3.55 18.75
CA ASP A 393 -27.93 2.50 18.22
C ASP A 393 -27.31 1.12 18.48
N THR A 394 -28.15 0.14 18.78
CA THR A 394 -27.72 -1.26 18.95
C THR A 394 -28.01 -2.04 17.68
N ILE A 395 -27.03 -2.79 17.22
CA ILE A 395 -27.15 -3.75 16.12
C ILE A 395 -26.78 -5.14 16.61
N VAL A 396 -27.39 -6.15 16.01
CA VAL A 396 -27.05 -7.56 16.18
C VAL A 396 -25.77 -7.84 15.40
N ILE A 397 -24.81 -8.52 16.03
CA ILE A 397 -23.65 -9.10 15.37
C ILE A 397 -23.95 -10.60 15.20
N PRO A 398 -24.23 -11.06 13.98
CA PRO A 398 -24.45 -12.47 13.66
C PRO A 398 -23.22 -13.34 13.94
#